data_AF-A0A7Z9JPE2-F1
#
_entry.id   AF-A0A7Z9JPE2-F1
#
_cell.length_a   1.000
_cell.length_b   1.000
_cell.length_c   1.000
_cell.angle_alpha   90.00
_cell.angle_beta   90.00
_cell.angle_gamma   90.00
#
_symmetry.space_group_name_H-M   'P 1'
#
loop_
_entity.id
_entity.type
_entity.pdbx_description
1 polymer ?
#
loop_
_entity_poly.entity_id
_entity_poly.type
_entity_poly.pdbx_seq_one_letter_code
_entity_poly.pdbx_strand_id
1 'polypeptide(L)'
;MTKRALTLALAGMVAVVASACGAGEVVNEGFSFTTVEVSRGDLSIRAEATGTVEPIRTVEVKSKASGEILRLHADVGDQVGPGSLLADIDPRDVQNRFNQTEADLAVAQARLEISEAQLERSDKLLEAAVITPQEHESSRLEFANSQASLVKAETNHDLAILQLNDVRIRAPTAGTIIQKSVEEGVVIQSASQNVSGGTVLFMMANLAEMQVRTLVDETDMGQLASGLEAIVTVEAYPDQMFWGVVDKIEPQATVVQNVTMFPVIVSLDNSLQLLKPGMNAEVEVLIDEALDVVLVPNNAIVQTSDVGPAAMALGLNIDDMDLTQFMRAGRGGSRGGQGFGGGRGGDRDGRHQPDETTAPSGAGNRSGATLAEPINSGADTRSENGEDPGSVMAQLQELRAKVESGEISQDSMRAVMQDLGGGRSGRGRFGAGQRSGGGEVTGAPTRDTRSAVVFVMNADSVPEPRLVQIGLNDWDHTQVVTGVQEGDVLVVVGAAQLMAQQQEFLDRMRSRMGGNPFSGGMGRSGGGMFRGRIPE
;
A
#
# COMPACT_ATOMS: atom_id res chain seq x y z
N MET A 1 -30.13 42.29 93.89
CA MET A 1 -30.74 42.83 92.64
C MET A 1 -30.84 41.74 91.56
N THR A 2 -31.42 40.59 91.89
CA THR A 2 -31.19 39.32 91.17
C THR A 2 -32.45 38.76 90.48
N LYS A 3 -33.41 39.62 90.11
CA LYS A 3 -34.61 39.24 89.34
C LYS A 3 -34.76 39.91 87.97
N ARG A 4 -33.92 40.91 87.64
CA ARG A 4 -33.96 41.63 86.34
C ARG A 4 -32.99 41.08 85.28
N ALA A 5 -31.95 40.34 85.69
CA ALA A 5 -31.01 39.72 84.75
C ALA A 5 -31.56 38.44 84.11
N LEU A 6 -32.45 37.71 84.80
CA LEU A 6 -33.03 36.46 84.31
C LEU A 6 -34.10 36.67 83.22
N THR A 7 -34.83 37.80 83.27
CA THR A 7 -35.87 38.13 82.29
C THR A 7 -35.32 38.65 80.97
N LEU A 8 -34.10 39.22 80.96
CA LEU A 8 -33.41 39.66 79.74
C LEU A 8 -32.76 38.49 78.98
N ALA A 9 -32.29 37.46 79.69
CA ALA A 9 -31.74 36.26 79.08
C ALA A 9 -32.82 35.38 78.40
N LEU A 10 -34.03 35.32 78.97
CA LEU A 10 -35.14 34.54 78.40
C LEU A 10 -35.78 35.22 77.17
N ALA A 11 -35.77 36.56 77.11
CA ALA A 11 -36.25 37.32 75.95
C ALA A 11 -35.27 37.26 74.76
N GLY A 12 -33.96 37.18 75.02
CA GLY A 12 -32.94 36.99 73.98
C GLY A 12 -32.98 35.61 73.32
N MET A 13 -33.36 34.57 74.08
CA MET A 13 -33.40 33.19 73.56
C MET A 13 -34.68 32.89 72.73
N VAL A 14 -35.78 33.62 72.98
CA VAL A 14 -37.02 33.50 72.18
C VAL A 14 -36.93 34.30 70.87
N ALA A 15 -36.14 35.38 70.81
CA ALA A 15 -35.91 36.14 69.58
C ALA A 15 -34.99 35.42 68.55
N VAL A 16 -34.11 34.53 69.02
CA VAL A 16 -33.24 33.72 68.14
C VAL A 16 -33.97 32.52 67.54
N VAL A 17 -35.01 32.00 68.19
CA VAL A 17 -35.82 30.87 67.67
C VAL A 17 -36.93 31.33 66.72
N ALA A 18 -37.35 32.59 66.78
CA ALA A 18 -38.39 33.15 65.90
C ALA A 18 -37.87 33.71 64.56
N SER A 19 -36.55 33.84 64.37
CA SER A 19 -35.94 34.27 63.10
C SER A 19 -35.56 33.11 62.18
N ALA A 20 -35.94 31.87 62.53
CA ALA A 20 -35.61 30.63 61.82
C ALA A 20 -36.80 30.01 61.05
N CYS A 21 -37.87 30.76 60.81
CA CYS A 21 -38.99 30.33 59.96
C CYS A 21 -39.41 31.49 59.06
N GLY A 22 -38.83 31.58 57.86
CA GLY A 22 -39.22 32.64 56.94
C GLY A 22 -38.26 32.91 55.79
N ALA A 23 -37.65 31.87 55.21
CA ALA A 23 -37.08 31.94 53.87
C ALA A 23 -37.17 30.53 53.30
N GLY A 24 -38.12 30.32 52.39
CA GLY A 24 -38.10 29.15 51.53
C GLY A 24 -36.88 29.28 50.62
N GLU A 25 -35.75 28.79 51.10
CA GLU A 25 -34.56 28.57 50.30
C GLU A 25 -34.92 27.42 49.37
N VAL A 26 -35.18 27.78 48.12
CA VAL A 26 -35.25 26.83 47.01
C VAL A 26 -33.84 26.25 46.91
N VAL A 27 -33.62 25.12 47.57
CA VAL A 27 -32.49 24.24 47.28
C VAL A 27 -32.70 23.73 45.87
N ASN A 28 -32.18 24.50 44.91
CA ASN A 28 -31.80 23.94 43.63
C ASN A 28 -30.64 23.02 43.97
N GLU A 29 -30.86 21.70 43.98
CA GLU A 29 -29.77 20.74 43.84
C GLU A 29 -29.14 21.01 42.46
N GLY A 30 -28.33 22.06 42.40
CA GLY A 30 -27.67 22.50 41.19
C GLY A 30 -26.68 21.44 40.82
N PHE A 31 -26.96 20.70 39.76
CA PHE A 31 -25.96 19.92 39.05
C PHE A 31 -24.72 20.81 38.85
N SER A 32 -23.62 20.48 39.51
CA SER A 32 -22.36 21.21 39.32
C SER A 32 -21.78 20.77 37.99
N PHE A 33 -21.97 21.59 36.96
CA PHE A 33 -21.42 21.32 35.64
C PHE A 33 -19.94 21.67 35.62
N THR A 34 -19.12 20.77 35.10
CA THR A 34 -17.75 21.12 34.69
C THR A 34 -17.87 21.86 33.37
N THR A 35 -17.51 23.15 33.37
CA THR A 35 -17.56 23.98 32.17
C THR A 35 -16.17 24.24 31.61
N VAL A 36 -16.06 24.31 30.28
CA VAL A 36 -14.84 24.73 29.59
C VAL A 36 -15.17 25.87 28.62
N GLU A 37 -14.33 26.89 28.60
CA GLU A 37 -14.42 27.99 27.64
C GLU A 37 -13.78 27.61 26.31
N VAL A 38 -14.46 27.96 25.24
CA VAL A 38 -14.00 27.69 23.87
C VAL A 38 -12.91 28.68 23.51
N SER A 39 -11.75 28.17 23.14
CA SER A 39 -10.59 28.97 22.74
C SER A 39 -10.23 28.74 21.27
N ARG A 40 -9.52 29.69 20.68
CA ARG A 40 -8.91 29.54 19.37
C ARG A 40 -7.45 29.15 19.50
N GLY A 41 -7.01 28.26 18.63
CA GLY A 41 -5.61 27.84 18.55
C GLY A 41 -5.34 27.06 17.28
N ASP A 42 -4.10 26.61 17.14
CA ASP A 42 -3.65 25.80 16.02
C ASP A 42 -3.79 24.32 16.37
N LEU A 43 -4.27 23.52 15.41
CA LEU A 43 -4.45 22.08 15.56
C LEU A 43 -3.65 21.36 14.47
N SER A 44 -2.71 20.51 14.87
CA SER A 44 -1.93 19.69 13.93
C SER A 44 -2.08 18.21 14.27
N ILE A 45 -2.42 17.39 13.28
CA ILE A 45 -2.41 15.92 13.40
C ILE A 45 -1.05 15.44 12.93
N ARG A 46 -0.35 14.73 13.80
CA ARG A 46 0.97 14.15 13.53
C ARG A 46 0.92 12.65 13.74
N ALA A 47 1.57 11.91 12.85
CA ALA A 47 1.91 10.51 13.09
C ALA A 47 3.35 10.45 13.58
N GLU A 48 3.54 9.84 14.74
CA GLU A 48 4.86 9.60 15.33
C GLU A 48 5.32 8.19 14.96
N ALA A 49 6.57 8.08 14.53
CA ALA A 49 7.14 6.78 14.20
C ALA A 49 8.65 6.77 14.44
N THR A 50 9.17 5.60 14.78
CA THR A 50 10.61 5.40 14.99
C THR A 50 11.21 4.70 13.78
N GLY A 51 12.46 4.98 13.48
CA GLY A 51 13.13 4.46 12.29
C GLY A 51 14.64 4.51 12.36
N THR A 52 15.26 3.99 11.30
CA THR A 52 16.71 4.00 11.12
C THR A 52 17.09 4.84 9.92
N VAL A 53 18.12 5.67 10.09
CA VAL A 53 18.71 6.46 9.00
C VAL A 53 19.56 5.54 8.12
N GLU A 54 19.26 5.50 6.83
CA GLU A 54 19.93 4.66 5.83
C GLU A 54 20.28 5.49 4.59
N PRO A 55 21.35 5.16 3.85
CA PRO A 55 21.58 5.78 2.55
C PRO A 55 20.49 5.40 1.56
N ILE A 56 20.16 6.30 0.64
CA ILE A 56 19.19 5.98 -0.44
C ILE A 56 19.69 4.83 -1.31
N ARG A 57 21.01 4.77 -1.54
CA ARG A 57 21.64 3.76 -2.41
C ARG A 57 22.94 3.27 -1.79
N THR A 58 23.06 1.95 -1.69
CA THR A 58 24.28 1.25 -1.33
C THR A 58 24.79 0.46 -2.54
N VAL A 59 26.10 0.42 -2.72
CA VAL A 59 26.78 -0.29 -3.80
C VAL A 59 27.82 -1.22 -3.21
N GLU A 60 27.66 -2.51 -3.46
CA GLU A 60 28.65 -3.53 -3.11
C GLU A 60 29.71 -3.64 -4.20
N VAL A 61 30.97 -3.35 -3.85
CA VAL A 61 32.12 -3.54 -4.73
C VAL A 61 32.64 -4.96 -4.53
N LYS A 62 32.38 -5.82 -5.52
CA LYS A 62 32.81 -7.23 -5.55
C LYS A 62 34.04 -7.41 -6.42
N SER A 63 34.84 -8.42 -6.09
CA SER A 63 36.00 -8.76 -6.91
C SER A 63 35.61 -9.53 -8.18
N LYS A 64 36.16 -9.08 -9.32
CA LYS A 64 36.09 -9.80 -10.61
C LYS A 64 37.31 -10.69 -10.86
N ALA A 65 38.42 -10.48 -10.14
CA ALA A 65 39.60 -11.32 -10.21
C ALA A 65 39.74 -12.20 -8.95
N SER A 66 40.31 -13.38 -9.12
CA SER A 66 40.73 -14.24 -8.01
C SER A 66 42.20 -14.00 -7.73
N GLY A 67 42.59 -14.01 -6.46
CA GLY A 67 43.99 -13.81 -6.06
C GLY A 67 44.11 -13.33 -4.63
N GLU A 68 45.35 -13.11 -4.19
CA GLU A 68 45.64 -12.48 -2.91
C GLU A 68 45.52 -10.96 -3.02
N ILE A 69 44.93 -10.31 -2.01
CA ILE A 69 44.90 -8.85 -1.91
C ILE A 69 46.29 -8.37 -1.52
N LEU A 70 46.99 -7.69 -2.43
CA LEU A 70 48.32 -7.14 -2.18
C LEU A 70 48.26 -5.85 -1.37
N ARG A 71 47.30 -4.98 -1.69
CA ARG A 71 47.15 -3.68 -1.03
C ARG A 71 45.72 -3.16 -1.10
N LEU A 72 45.28 -2.51 -0.05
CA LEU A 72 44.04 -1.73 0.01
C LEU A 72 44.38 -0.24 0.01
N HIS A 73 43.78 0.53 -0.90
CA HIS A 73 44.05 1.96 -1.10
C HIS A 73 43.01 2.87 -0.45
N ALA A 74 41.96 2.30 0.10
CA ALA A 74 40.88 3.03 0.72
C ALA A 74 40.39 2.30 1.98
N ASP A 75 40.03 3.07 3.00
CA ASP A 75 39.53 2.55 4.27
C ASP A 75 38.10 3.04 4.56
N VAL A 76 37.50 2.49 5.61
CA VAL A 76 36.16 2.89 6.05
C VAL A 76 36.15 4.37 6.44
N GLY A 77 35.21 5.12 5.88
CA GLY A 77 35.09 6.57 6.06
C GLY A 77 35.73 7.41 4.94
N ASP A 78 36.55 6.82 4.08
CA ASP A 78 37.14 7.55 2.96
C ASP A 78 36.11 7.88 1.89
N GLN A 79 36.19 9.11 1.36
CA GLN A 79 35.40 9.55 0.22
C GLN A 79 36.16 9.28 -1.08
N VAL A 80 35.53 8.52 -1.97
CA VAL A 80 36.12 8.07 -3.23
C VAL A 80 35.32 8.59 -4.42
N GLY A 81 36.05 9.00 -5.46
CA GLY A 81 35.47 9.36 -6.74
C GLY A 81 35.20 8.14 -7.62
N PRO A 82 34.45 8.30 -8.72
CA PRO A 82 34.25 7.22 -9.69
C PRO A 82 35.59 6.86 -10.34
N GLY A 83 35.90 5.56 -10.39
CA GLY A 83 37.14 5.04 -10.97
C GLY A 83 38.36 5.08 -10.04
N SER A 84 38.24 5.63 -8.83
CA SER A 84 39.30 5.58 -7.82
C SER A 84 39.73 4.15 -7.53
N LEU A 85 41.05 3.92 -7.40
CA LEU A 85 41.60 2.61 -7.06
C LEU A 85 41.31 2.29 -5.59
N LEU A 86 40.71 1.13 -5.33
CA LEU A 86 40.31 0.68 -4.00
C LEU A 86 41.20 -0.46 -3.50
N ALA A 87 41.53 -1.42 -4.37
CA ALA A 87 42.36 -2.57 -4.02
C ALA A 87 43.18 -3.05 -5.22
N ASP A 88 44.37 -3.56 -4.93
CA ASP A 88 45.21 -4.29 -5.88
C ASP A 88 45.25 -5.76 -5.50
N ILE A 89 44.88 -6.62 -6.45
CA ILE A 89 44.99 -8.08 -6.35
C ILE A 89 46.31 -8.52 -6.99
N ASP A 90 46.82 -9.69 -6.62
CA ASP A 90 47.99 -10.27 -7.25
C ASP A 90 47.75 -10.57 -8.75
N PRO A 91 48.49 -9.94 -9.68
CA PRO A 91 48.27 -10.13 -11.11
C PRO A 91 48.97 -11.37 -11.67
N ARG A 92 49.80 -12.10 -10.92
CA ARG A 92 50.75 -13.08 -11.48
C ARG A 92 50.13 -14.05 -12.48
N ASP A 93 49.02 -14.69 -12.12
CA ASP A 93 48.36 -15.67 -12.99
C ASP A 93 47.77 -15.03 -14.25
N VAL A 94 47.17 -13.85 -14.09
CA VAL A 94 46.54 -13.12 -15.19
C VAL A 94 47.58 -12.51 -16.12
N GLN A 95 48.68 -12.00 -15.58
CA GLN A 95 49.82 -11.48 -16.33
C GLN A 95 50.48 -12.57 -17.16
N ASN A 96 50.65 -13.77 -16.60
CA ASN A 96 51.17 -14.92 -17.33
C ASN A 96 50.24 -15.29 -18.50
N ARG A 97 48.92 -15.28 -18.28
CA ARG A 97 47.93 -15.52 -19.33
C ARG A 97 47.95 -14.44 -20.41
N PHE A 98 48.07 -13.17 -20.04
CA PHE A 98 48.24 -12.06 -20.99
C PHE A 98 49.46 -12.30 -21.88
N ASN A 99 50.63 -12.54 -21.28
CA ASN A 99 51.87 -12.80 -22.02
C ASN A 99 51.75 -14.01 -22.98
N GLN A 100 51.04 -15.07 -22.55
CA GLN A 100 50.79 -16.25 -23.39
C GLN A 100 49.91 -15.90 -24.60
N THR A 101 48.78 -15.21 -24.37
CA THR A 101 47.86 -14.83 -25.45
C THR A 101 48.46 -13.81 -26.43
N GLU A 102 49.34 -12.93 -25.95
CA GLU A 102 50.10 -12.00 -26.79
C GLU A 102 51.03 -12.77 -27.75
N ALA A 103 51.73 -13.79 -27.25
CA ALA A 103 52.55 -14.65 -28.09
C ALA A 103 51.72 -15.46 -29.09
N ASP A 104 50.57 -16.00 -28.67
CA ASP A 104 49.65 -16.73 -29.54
C ASP A 104 49.08 -15.83 -30.65
N LEU A 105 48.77 -14.57 -30.33
CA LEU A 105 48.34 -13.55 -31.30
C LEU A 105 49.45 -13.28 -32.33
N ALA A 106 50.70 -13.07 -31.87
CA ALA A 106 51.83 -12.87 -32.78
C ALA A 106 52.04 -14.06 -33.72
N VAL A 107 51.88 -15.29 -33.22
CA VAL A 107 51.95 -16.51 -34.06
C VAL A 107 50.82 -16.56 -35.08
N ALA A 108 49.59 -16.21 -34.68
CA ALA A 108 48.44 -16.21 -35.59
C ALA A 108 48.57 -15.13 -36.68
N GLN A 109 49.07 -13.94 -36.33
CA GLN A 109 49.36 -12.87 -37.29
C GLN A 109 50.40 -13.30 -38.32
N ALA A 110 51.53 -13.88 -37.88
CA ALA A 110 52.55 -14.39 -38.78
C ALA A 110 52.03 -15.49 -39.72
N ARG A 111 51.14 -16.37 -39.23
CA ARG A 111 50.50 -17.40 -40.06
C ARG A 111 49.58 -16.80 -41.11
N LEU A 112 48.79 -15.78 -40.75
CA LEU A 112 47.95 -15.06 -41.69
C LEU A 112 48.81 -14.44 -42.80
N GLU A 113 49.88 -13.72 -42.45
CA GLU A 113 50.79 -13.09 -43.40
C GLU A 113 51.40 -14.11 -44.38
N ILE A 114 51.86 -15.26 -43.88
CA ILE A 114 52.39 -16.35 -44.72
C ILE A 114 51.31 -16.88 -45.68
N SER A 115 50.10 -17.14 -45.16
CA SER A 115 49.00 -17.69 -45.95
C SER A 115 48.44 -16.70 -46.98
N GLU A 116 48.44 -15.40 -46.67
CA GLU A 116 48.03 -14.32 -47.55
C GLU A 116 49.02 -14.19 -48.71
N ALA A 117 50.32 -14.16 -48.40
CA ALA A 117 51.36 -14.15 -49.42
C ALA A 117 51.33 -15.43 -50.30
N GLN A 118 50.94 -16.58 -49.72
CA GLN A 118 50.77 -17.82 -50.48
C GLN A 118 49.54 -17.78 -51.38
N LEU A 119 48.42 -17.24 -50.91
CA LEU A 119 47.21 -17.03 -51.70
C LEU A 119 47.48 -16.07 -52.86
N GLU A 120 48.13 -14.94 -52.61
CA GLU A 120 48.48 -13.96 -53.64
C GLU A 120 49.41 -14.56 -54.72
N ARG A 121 50.37 -15.41 -54.31
CA ARG A 121 51.18 -16.18 -55.26
C ARG A 121 50.34 -17.18 -56.04
N SER A 122 49.43 -17.88 -55.38
CA SER A 122 48.52 -18.86 -55.98
C SER A 122 47.60 -18.20 -57.03
N ASP A 123 47.06 -17.02 -56.74
CA ASP A 123 46.25 -16.21 -57.66
C ASP A 123 47.00 -15.92 -58.97
N LYS A 124 48.25 -15.41 -58.85
CA LYS A 124 49.12 -15.12 -60.01
C LYS A 124 49.46 -16.36 -60.84
N LEU A 125 49.68 -17.50 -60.18
CA LEU A 125 50.00 -18.75 -60.84
C LEU A 125 48.79 -19.38 -61.53
N LEU A 126 47.59 -19.23 -60.97
CA LEU A 126 46.34 -19.69 -61.58
C LEU A 126 46.03 -18.87 -62.84
N GLU A 127 46.22 -17.54 -62.79
CA GLU A 127 46.05 -16.65 -63.94
C GLU A 127 47.03 -17.00 -65.08
N ALA A 128 48.26 -17.38 -64.72
CA ALA A 128 49.25 -17.89 -65.67
C ALA A 128 49.00 -19.36 -66.12
N ALA A 129 47.93 -20.00 -65.64
CA ALA A 129 47.59 -21.42 -65.88
C ALA A 129 48.70 -22.42 -65.50
N VAL A 130 49.50 -22.08 -64.48
CA VAL A 130 50.61 -22.91 -63.97
C VAL A 130 50.15 -23.92 -62.92
N ILE A 131 49.12 -23.58 -62.15
CA ILE A 131 48.53 -24.45 -61.11
C ILE A 131 47.08 -24.81 -61.42
N THR A 132 46.56 -25.83 -60.75
CA THR A 132 45.17 -26.28 -60.88
C THR A 132 44.22 -25.47 -59.99
N PRO A 133 42.91 -25.38 -60.33
CA PRO A 133 41.90 -24.77 -59.45
C PRO A 133 41.84 -25.42 -58.05
N GLN A 134 42.12 -26.71 -57.94
CA GLN A 134 42.15 -27.41 -56.66
C GLN A 134 43.30 -26.93 -55.75
N GLU A 135 44.48 -26.63 -56.32
CA GLU A 135 45.63 -26.09 -55.59
C GLU A 135 45.42 -24.62 -55.17
N HIS A 136 44.69 -23.87 -55.99
CA HIS A 136 44.25 -22.53 -55.61
C HIS A 136 43.26 -22.55 -54.45
N GLU A 137 42.24 -23.41 -54.54
CA GLU A 137 41.23 -23.55 -53.50
C GLU A 137 41.85 -24.00 -52.17
N SER A 138 42.87 -24.87 -52.17
CA SER A 138 43.57 -25.24 -50.93
C SER A 138 44.31 -24.06 -50.29
N SER A 139 44.91 -23.18 -51.10
CA SER A 139 45.55 -21.94 -50.61
C SER A 139 44.52 -20.97 -50.04
N ARG A 140 43.35 -20.87 -50.69
CA ARG A 140 42.23 -20.05 -50.22
C ARG A 140 41.66 -20.55 -48.90
N LEU A 141 41.50 -21.87 -48.75
CA LEU A 141 41.04 -22.49 -47.51
C LEU A 141 42.05 -22.27 -46.38
N GLU A 142 43.36 -22.37 -46.66
CA GLU A 142 44.39 -22.09 -45.66
C GLU A 142 44.37 -20.63 -45.19
N PHE A 143 44.21 -19.67 -46.10
CA PHE A 143 44.00 -18.26 -45.75
C PHE A 143 42.73 -18.05 -44.90
N ALA A 144 41.62 -18.70 -45.25
CA ALA A 144 40.40 -18.62 -44.45
C ALA A 144 40.59 -19.20 -43.04
N ASN A 145 41.34 -20.30 -42.91
CA ASN A 145 41.67 -20.94 -41.64
C ASN A 145 42.61 -20.09 -40.77
N SER A 146 43.63 -19.47 -41.37
CA SER A 146 44.55 -18.58 -40.66
C SER A 146 43.84 -17.30 -40.21
N GLN A 147 42.93 -16.76 -41.03
CA GLN A 147 42.10 -15.61 -40.67
C GLN A 147 41.17 -15.94 -39.49
N ALA A 148 40.50 -17.10 -39.52
CA ALA A 148 39.68 -17.55 -38.39
C ALA A 148 40.52 -17.78 -37.12
N SER A 149 41.75 -18.29 -37.28
CA SER A 149 42.69 -18.48 -36.16
C SER A 149 43.17 -17.15 -35.57
N LEU A 150 43.38 -16.12 -36.40
CA LEU A 150 43.70 -14.77 -35.95
C LEU A 150 42.58 -14.20 -35.09
N VAL A 151 41.33 -14.22 -35.57
CA VAL A 151 40.18 -13.69 -34.81
C VAL A 151 40.05 -14.38 -33.45
N LYS A 152 40.29 -15.69 -33.38
CA LYS A 152 40.30 -16.43 -32.11
C LYS A 152 41.43 -15.97 -31.19
N ALA A 153 42.63 -15.78 -31.72
CA ALA A 153 43.78 -15.32 -30.93
C ALA A 153 43.60 -13.88 -30.42
N GLU A 154 43.07 -12.99 -31.26
CA GLU A 154 42.69 -11.61 -30.90
C GLU A 154 41.66 -11.60 -29.77
N THR A 155 40.57 -12.36 -29.91
CA THR A 155 39.52 -12.45 -28.88
C THR A 155 40.09 -12.96 -27.55
N ASN A 156 41.00 -13.94 -27.59
CA ASN A 156 41.64 -14.46 -26.37
C ASN A 156 42.58 -13.43 -25.73
N HIS A 157 43.29 -12.65 -26.54
CA HIS A 157 44.15 -11.57 -26.07
C HIS A 157 43.34 -10.44 -25.43
N ASP A 158 42.24 -10.02 -26.07
CA ASP A 158 41.32 -9.02 -25.52
C ASP A 158 40.72 -9.47 -24.18
N LEU A 159 40.33 -10.75 -24.08
CA LEU A 159 39.87 -11.33 -22.82
C LEU A 159 40.95 -11.27 -21.73
N ALA A 160 42.22 -11.54 -22.08
CA ALA A 160 43.32 -11.45 -21.13
C ALA A 160 43.62 -10.00 -20.69
N ILE A 161 43.46 -9.01 -21.58
CA ILE A 161 43.54 -7.59 -21.24
C ILE A 161 42.45 -7.20 -20.23
N LEU A 162 41.21 -7.63 -20.46
CA LEU A 162 40.09 -7.38 -19.54
C LEU A 162 40.36 -8.00 -18.17
N GLN A 163 40.80 -9.24 -18.14
CA GLN A 163 41.16 -9.93 -16.89
C GLN A 163 42.28 -9.19 -16.16
N LEU A 164 43.29 -8.67 -16.86
CA LEU A 164 44.41 -7.94 -16.24
C LEU A 164 43.93 -6.62 -15.61
N ASN A 165 42.98 -5.95 -16.25
CA ASN A 165 42.36 -4.74 -15.69
C ASN A 165 41.47 -5.05 -14.47
N ASP A 166 40.82 -6.20 -14.44
CA ASP A 166 39.96 -6.65 -13.34
C ASP A 166 40.73 -6.95 -12.03
N VAL A 167 42.06 -7.07 -12.09
CA VAL A 167 42.93 -7.21 -10.91
C VAL A 167 43.01 -5.91 -10.10
N ARG A 168 42.78 -4.75 -10.74
CA ARG A 168 42.72 -3.44 -10.08
C ARG A 168 41.28 -3.06 -9.81
N ILE A 169 40.86 -3.20 -8.57
CA ILE A 169 39.47 -2.93 -8.16
C ILE A 169 39.27 -1.43 -8.04
N ARG A 170 38.27 -0.91 -8.78
CA ARG A 170 37.93 0.52 -8.81
C ARG A 170 36.52 0.77 -8.30
N ALA A 171 36.30 1.98 -7.78
CA ALA A 171 34.99 2.44 -7.36
C ALA A 171 34.05 2.61 -8.58
N PRO A 172 32.88 1.94 -8.62
CA PRO A 172 31.92 2.10 -9.71
C PRO A 172 31.22 3.46 -9.71
N THR A 173 31.03 4.07 -8.54
CA THR A 173 30.35 5.35 -8.35
C THR A 173 31.09 6.20 -7.34
N ALA A 174 30.85 7.52 -7.34
CA ALA A 174 31.28 8.38 -6.24
C ALA A 174 30.53 8.01 -4.95
N GLY A 175 31.20 8.08 -3.81
CA GLY A 175 30.59 7.82 -2.51
C GLY A 175 31.61 7.69 -1.39
N THR A 176 31.11 7.36 -0.20
CA THR A 176 31.93 7.07 0.97
C THR A 176 31.92 5.57 1.23
N ILE A 177 33.06 5.01 1.63
CA ILE A 177 33.16 3.60 2.03
C ILE A 177 32.53 3.45 3.41
N ILE A 178 31.42 2.72 3.50
CA ILE A 178 30.69 2.48 4.75
C ILE A 178 31.14 1.20 5.44
N GLN A 179 31.66 0.23 4.70
CA GLN A 179 32.16 -1.01 5.25
C GLN A 179 33.26 -1.60 4.38
N LYS A 180 34.27 -2.19 5.03
CA LYS A 180 35.35 -2.98 4.43
C LYS A 180 35.23 -4.41 4.94
N SER A 181 35.13 -5.38 4.04
CA SER A 181 34.84 -6.79 4.37
C SER A 181 36.06 -7.71 4.24
N VAL A 182 37.22 -7.16 3.86
CA VAL A 182 38.46 -7.89 3.61
C VAL A 182 39.67 -7.13 4.15
N GLU A 183 40.76 -7.85 4.36
CA GLU A 183 42.06 -7.29 4.77
C GLU A 183 43.15 -7.69 3.77
N GLU A 184 44.27 -6.96 3.80
CA GLU A 184 45.46 -7.29 3.02
C GLU A 184 45.98 -8.70 3.35
N GLY A 185 46.42 -9.44 2.34
CA GLY A 185 46.90 -10.83 2.46
C GLY A 185 45.82 -11.91 2.42
N VAL A 186 44.53 -11.54 2.35
CA VAL A 186 43.45 -12.52 2.17
C VAL A 186 43.35 -12.94 0.71
N VAL A 187 43.21 -14.25 0.47
CA VAL A 187 42.92 -14.81 -0.85
C VAL A 187 41.42 -14.75 -1.10
N ILE A 188 41.04 -14.04 -2.16
CA ILE A 188 39.65 -13.86 -2.59
C ILE A 188 39.38 -14.59 -3.89
N GLN A 189 38.09 -14.85 -4.12
CA GLN A 189 37.63 -15.53 -5.32
C GLN A 189 36.74 -14.61 -6.16
N SER A 190 36.96 -14.68 -7.48
CA SER A 190 36.20 -13.94 -8.47
C SER A 190 34.72 -14.33 -8.49
N ALA A 191 33.87 -13.32 -8.69
CA ALA A 191 32.45 -13.51 -8.99
C ALA A 191 32.19 -14.30 -10.28
N SER A 192 33.10 -14.26 -11.25
CA SER A 192 32.91 -14.88 -12.56
C SER A 192 33.24 -16.38 -12.58
N GLN A 193 34.01 -16.87 -11.61
CA GLN A 193 34.46 -18.27 -11.55
C GLN A 193 33.61 -19.12 -10.61
N ASN A 194 32.84 -18.49 -9.71
CA ASN A 194 32.07 -19.17 -8.67
C ASN A 194 30.58 -18.86 -8.73
N VAL A 195 29.76 -19.88 -8.53
CA VAL A 195 28.28 -19.77 -8.39
C VAL A 195 27.89 -18.84 -7.23
N SER A 196 28.79 -18.57 -6.29
CA SER A 196 28.57 -17.73 -5.11
C SER A 196 28.61 -16.20 -5.37
N GLY A 197 28.87 -15.73 -6.60
CA GLY A 197 28.80 -14.31 -6.93
C GLY A 197 29.97 -13.45 -6.42
N GLY A 198 31.05 -14.07 -5.96
CA GLY A 198 32.32 -13.42 -5.60
C GLY A 198 32.35 -12.77 -4.22
N THR A 199 33.55 -12.46 -3.74
CA THR A 199 33.74 -11.81 -2.43
C THR A 199 33.43 -10.31 -2.51
N VAL A 200 32.59 -9.81 -1.61
CA VAL A 200 32.38 -8.36 -1.39
C VAL A 200 33.62 -7.80 -0.69
N LEU A 201 34.23 -6.78 -1.28
CA LEU A 201 35.42 -6.14 -0.72
C LEU A 201 35.03 -4.88 0.06
N PHE A 202 34.22 -4.03 -0.55
CA PHE A 202 33.76 -2.77 0.02
C PHE A 202 32.26 -2.59 -0.17
N MET A 203 31.63 -1.89 0.75
CA MET A 203 30.30 -1.34 0.58
C MET A 203 30.41 0.18 0.58
N MET A 204 29.82 0.82 -0.43
CA MET A 204 29.88 2.26 -0.62
C MET A 204 28.47 2.84 -0.67
N ALA A 205 28.32 4.08 -0.21
CA ALA A 205 27.06 4.80 -0.32
C ALA A 205 27.30 6.29 -0.53
N ASN A 206 26.33 6.98 -1.15
CA ASN A 206 26.31 8.44 -1.12
C ASN A 206 25.67 8.88 0.20
N LEU A 207 26.42 9.62 1.03
CA LEU A 207 25.95 10.11 2.32
C LEU A 207 25.32 11.51 2.26
N ALA A 208 25.35 12.18 1.09
CA ALA A 208 24.76 13.50 0.93
C ALA A 208 23.22 13.48 0.95
N GLU A 209 22.63 12.37 0.48
CA GLU A 209 21.19 12.16 0.50
C GLU A 209 20.93 10.91 1.32
N MET A 210 20.15 11.06 2.38
CA MET A 210 19.81 9.99 3.31
C MET A 210 18.30 9.78 3.28
N GLN A 211 17.86 8.66 3.82
CA GLN A 211 16.45 8.40 4.06
C GLN A 211 16.29 7.79 5.43
N VAL A 212 15.15 8.00 6.06
CA VAL A 212 14.75 7.24 7.25
C VAL A 212 13.72 6.22 6.84
N ARG A 213 14.00 4.96 7.16
CA ARG A 213 13.04 3.87 7.08
C ARG A 213 12.35 3.78 8.44
N THR A 214 11.14 4.34 8.52
CA THR A 214 10.35 4.36 9.76
C THR A 214 9.19 3.38 9.70
N LEU A 215 8.77 2.87 10.85
CA LEU A 215 7.69 1.90 10.98
C LEU A 215 6.47 2.60 11.60
N VAL A 216 5.41 2.78 10.81
CA VAL A 216 4.17 3.44 11.25
C VAL A 216 3.07 2.42 11.52
N ASP A 217 2.26 2.63 12.56
CA ASP A 217 1.12 1.77 12.92
C ASP A 217 0.02 1.77 11.84
N GLU A 218 -0.62 0.62 11.64
CA GLU A 218 -1.78 0.46 10.77
C GLU A 218 -2.89 1.48 11.05
N THR A 219 -3.07 1.92 12.30
CA THR A 219 -4.10 2.93 12.64
C THR A 219 -3.86 4.29 12.00
N ASP A 220 -2.60 4.69 11.84
CA ASP A 220 -2.22 6.01 11.34
C ASP A 220 -1.99 6.01 9.82
N MET A 221 -1.71 4.83 9.27
CA MET A 221 -1.51 4.60 7.84
C MET A 221 -2.68 5.02 6.95
N GLY A 222 -3.91 5.05 7.46
CA GLY A 222 -5.08 5.47 6.69
C GLY A 222 -5.05 6.94 6.27
N GLN A 223 -4.27 7.79 6.97
CA GLN A 223 -4.19 9.23 6.72
C GLN A 223 -2.86 9.64 6.07
N LEU A 224 -1.89 8.73 6.00
CA LEU A 224 -0.58 9.01 5.41
C LEU A 224 -0.61 8.96 3.88
N ALA A 225 0.04 9.95 3.28
CA ALA A 225 0.24 10.05 1.84
C ALA A 225 1.71 10.39 1.51
N SER A 226 2.14 10.00 0.30
CA SER A 226 3.42 10.46 -0.26
C SER A 226 3.38 11.97 -0.47
N GLY A 227 4.48 12.66 -0.16
CA GLY A 227 4.62 14.11 -0.30
C GLY A 227 4.31 14.91 0.96
N LEU A 228 3.88 14.27 2.04
CA LEU A 228 3.71 14.93 3.35
C LEU A 228 5.07 15.36 3.91
N GLU A 229 5.08 16.50 4.59
CA GLU A 229 6.24 17.01 5.30
C GLU A 229 6.44 16.21 6.58
N ALA A 230 7.70 15.90 6.89
CA ALA A 230 8.08 15.19 8.09
C ALA A 230 9.21 15.91 8.81
N ILE A 231 9.12 15.98 10.12
CA ILE A 231 10.20 16.46 10.99
C ILE A 231 10.89 15.21 11.52
N VAL A 232 12.20 15.15 11.30
CA VAL A 232 13.04 14.05 11.77
C VAL A 232 13.99 14.56 12.82
N THR A 233 13.98 13.92 13.97
CA THR A 233 14.94 14.16 15.06
C THR A 233 15.79 12.90 15.22
N VAL A 234 17.08 13.08 15.51
CA VAL A 234 18.00 11.96 15.74
C VAL A 234 18.56 12.04 17.14
N GLU A 235 18.72 10.91 17.80
CA GLU A 235 19.20 10.84 19.19
C GLU A 235 20.58 11.51 19.36
N ALA A 236 21.40 11.49 18.31
CA ALA A 236 22.73 12.12 18.30
C ALA A 236 22.69 13.65 18.32
N TYR A 237 21.59 14.27 17.86
CA TYR A 237 21.41 15.72 17.76
C TYR A 237 19.98 16.13 18.18
N PRO A 238 19.65 16.04 19.48
CA PRO A 238 18.27 16.27 19.96
C PRO A 238 17.79 17.71 19.77
N ASP A 239 18.70 18.68 19.73
CA ASP A 239 18.38 20.10 19.54
C ASP A 239 18.24 20.50 18.05
N GLN A 240 18.45 19.56 17.11
CA GLN A 240 18.36 19.82 15.67
C GLN A 240 17.22 19.05 15.04
N MET A 241 16.35 19.79 14.35
CA MET A 241 15.25 19.24 13.56
C MET A 241 15.68 19.17 12.10
N PHE A 242 15.56 17.99 11.50
CA PHE A 242 15.82 17.75 10.08
C PHE A 242 14.49 17.68 9.34
N TRP A 243 14.32 18.56 8.35
CA TRP A 243 13.12 18.54 7.52
C TRP A 243 13.27 17.46 6.44
N GLY A 244 12.23 16.64 6.30
CA GLY A 244 12.14 15.59 5.31
C GLY A 244 10.77 15.55 4.65
N VAL A 245 10.65 14.69 3.64
CA VAL A 245 9.40 14.47 2.91
C VAL A 245 9.16 12.97 2.79
N VAL A 246 7.91 12.54 2.98
CA VAL A 246 7.51 11.15 2.72
C VAL A 246 7.65 10.85 1.23
N ASP A 247 8.70 10.13 0.84
CA ASP A 247 8.94 9.75 -0.55
C ASP A 247 8.00 8.61 -0.96
N LYS A 248 7.98 7.55 -0.14
CA LYS A 248 7.26 6.33 -0.47
C LYS A 248 6.77 5.59 0.76
N ILE A 249 5.60 4.99 0.62
CA ILE A 249 5.01 4.07 1.59
C ILE A 249 5.12 2.65 1.01
N GLU A 250 5.75 1.72 1.74
CA GLU A 250 5.84 0.32 1.30
C GLU A 250 4.50 -0.40 1.52
N PRO A 251 3.94 -1.09 0.50
CA PRO A 251 2.61 -1.69 0.58
C PRO A 251 2.55 -3.00 1.37
N GLN A 252 3.68 -3.47 1.90
CA GLN A 252 3.76 -4.72 2.67
C GLN A 252 3.98 -4.40 4.14
N ALA A 253 3.03 -4.78 4.98
CA ALA A 253 3.15 -4.66 6.42
C ALA A 253 4.16 -5.66 6.98
N THR A 254 4.82 -5.25 8.06
CA THR A 254 5.73 -6.07 8.87
C THR A 254 5.18 -6.16 10.28
N VAL A 255 5.16 -7.37 10.85
CA VAL A 255 4.70 -7.56 12.23
C VAL A 255 5.89 -7.48 13.17
N VAL A 256 5.94 -6.44 13.99
CA VAL A 256 6.97 -6.23 15.01
C VAL A 256 6.30 -6.26 16.37
N GLN A 257 6.74 -7.16 17.26
CA GLN A 257 6.15 -7.31 18.61
C GLN A 257 4.61 -7.50 18.59
N ASN A 258 4.09 -8.27 17.62
CA ASN A 258 2.65 -8.51 17.41
C ASN A 258 1.84 -7.25 17.00
N VAL A 259 2.50 -6.16 16.63
CA VAL A 259 1.86 -4.97 16.06
C VAL A 259 2.13 -4.90 14.56
N THR A 260 1.07 -4.64 13.77
CA THR A 260 1.17 -4.49 12.32
C THR A 260 1.71 -3.10 12.00
N MET A 261 2.91 -3.03 11.45
CA MET A 261 3.57 -1.78 11.08
C MET A 261 3.81 -1.72 9.57
N PHE A 262 3.73 -0.54 8.99
CA PHE A 262 4.05 -0.29 7.60
C PHE A 262 5.35 0.51 7.49
N PRO A 263 6.32 0.07 6.68
CA PRO A 263 7.52 0.85 6.41
C PRO A 263 7.21 2.07 5.56
N VAL A 264 7.55 3.25 6.07
CA VAL A 264 7.48 4.53 5.37
C VAL A 264 8.89 5.06 5.18
N ILE A 265 9.19 5.50 3.95
CA ILE A 265 10.48 6.04 3.56
C ILE A 265 10.37 7.56 3.52
N VAL A 266 11.13 8.23 4.39
CA VAL A 266 11.23 9.68 4.45
C VAL A 266 12.59 10.10 3.91
N SER A 267 12.61 10.92 2.86
CA SER A 267 13.85 11.46 2.28
C SER A 267 14.35 12.65 3.11
N LEU A 268 15.66 12.70 3.31
CA LEU A 268 16.35 13.71 4.10
C LEU A 268 17.56 14.25 3.34
N ASP A 269 17.68 15.58 3.30
CA ASP A 269 18.92 16.21 2.86
C ASP A 269 19.97 16.13 3.97
N ASN A 270 21.13 15.56 3.64
CA ASN A 270 22.29 15.46 4.52
C ASN A 270 23.50 16.18 3.92
N SER A 271 23.26 17.34 3.29
CA SER A 271 24.29 18.22 2.76
C SER A 271 25.36 18.62 3.81
N LEU A 272 25.00 18.68 5.09
CA LEU A 272 25.93 18.94 6.21
C LEU A 272 26.70 17.71 6.69
N GLN A 273 26.41 16.51 6.15
CA GLN A 273 27.05 15.23 6.49
C GLN A 273 27.03 14.87 7.99
N LEU A 274 26.03 15.38 8.71
CA LEU A 274 25.85 15.14 10.14
C LEU A 274 25.23 13.77 10.39
N LEU A 275 24.27 13.39 9.55
CA LEU A 275 23.57 12.11 9.63
C LEU A 275 24.50 11.00 9.12
N LYS A 276 24.54 9.89 9.86
CA LYS A 276 25.30 8.69 9.48
C LYS A 276 24.35 7.49 9.36
N PRO A 277 24.67 6.53 8.46
CA PRO A 277 23.93 5.28 8.38
C PRO A 277 23.86 4.56 9.74
N GLY A 278 22.69 4.03 10.07
CA GLY A 278 22.45 3.30 11.32
C GLY A 278 22.11 4.15 12.54
N MET A 279 21.97 5.48 12.39
CA MET A 279 21.41 6.32 13.46
C MET A 279 19.93 6.01 13.67
N ASN A 280 19.48 6.00 14.93
CA ASN A 280 18.07 5.97 15.26
C ASN A 280 17.48 7.37 15.05
N ALA A 281 16.29 7.40 14.47
CA ALA A 281 15.55 8.61 14.21
C ALA A 281 14.11 8.47 14.67
N GLU A 282 13.56 9.56 15.16
CA GLU A 282 12.13 9.75 15.40
C GLU A 282 11.59 10.66 14.30
N VAL A 283 10.45 10.26 13.74
CA VAL A 283 9.82 10.88 12.59
C VAL A 283 8.42 11.32 12.99
N GLU A 284 8.18 12.61 12.95
CA GLU A 284 6.86 13.21 13.06
C GLU A 284 6.38 13.59 11.67
N VAL A 285 5.42 12.87 11.11
CA VAL A 285 4.82 13.21 9.82
C VAL A 285 3.62 14.12 10.05
N LEU A 286 3.62 15.30 9.42
CA LEU A 286 2.50 16.24 9.46
C LEU A 286 1.41 15.78 8.49
N ILE A 287 0.29 15.28 9.02
CA ILE A 287 -0.83 14.75 8.23
C ILE A 287 -1.74 15.89 7.74
N ASP A 288 -2.22 16.69 8.69
CA ASP A 288 -3.08 17.84 8.40
C ASP A 288 -2.87 18.89 9.50
N GLU A 289 -3.03 20.15 9.13
CA GLU A 289 -2.89 21.31 10.00
C GLU A 289 -4.04 22.28 9.77
N ALA A 290 -4.60 22.78 10.87
CA ALA A 290 -5.63 23.79 10.84
C ALA A 290 -5.24 24.93 11.79
N LEU A 291 -4.87 26.07 11.21
CA LEU A 291 -4.46 27.28 11.92
C LEU A 291 -5.68 28.12 12.31
N ASP A 292 -5.62 28.76 13.49
CA ASP A 292 -6.66 29.64 14.02
C ASP A 292 -8.07 29.02 13.97
N VAL A 293 -8.23 27.87 14.62
CA VAL A 293 -9.49 27.12 14.66
C VAL A 293 -10.10 27.12 16.04
N VAL A 294 -11.42 26.96 16.09
CA VAL A 294 -12.17 26.85 17.34
C VAL A 294 -11.90 25.47 17.94
N LEU A 295 -11.18 25.45 19.06
CA LEU A 295 -10.78 24.24 19.77
C LEU A 295 -11.79 23.94 20.87
N VAL A 296 -12.29 22.71 20.85
CA VAL A 296 -13.16 22.19 21.90
C VAL A 296 -12.56 20.91 22.44
N PRO A 297 -12.37 20.78 23.77
CA PRO A 297 -11.88 19.53 24.35
C PRO A 297 -12.78 18.35 23.97
N ASN A 298 -12.17 17.19 23.73
CA ASN A 298 -12.85 15.99 23.26
C ASN A 298 -13.95 15.50 24.21
N ASN A 299 -13.83 15.79 25.50
CA ASN A 299 -14.82 15.45 26.54
C ASN A 299 -16.08 16.34 26.53
N ALA A 300 -16.07 17.48 25.83
CA ALA A 300 -17.23 18.36 25.66
C ALA A 300 -18.09 17.98 24.43
N ILE A 301 -17.60 17.05 23.60
CA ILE A 301 -18.26 16.62 22.37
C ILE A 301 -19.04 15.35 22.63
N VAL A 302 -20.33 15.38 22.28
CA VAL A 302 -21.25 14.26 22.40
C VAL A 302 -21.64 13.78 21.02
N GLN A 303 -21.52 12.47 20.78
CA GLN A 303 -21.98 11.87 19.53
C GLN A 303 -23.49 12.02 19.38
N THR A 304 -23.99 12.16 18.15
CA THR A 304 -25.43 12.34 17.89
C THR A 304 -26.30 11.18 18.44
N SER A 305 -25.72 9.99 18.63
CA SER A 305 -26.37 8.83 19.26
C SER A 305 -26.57 8.98 20.77
N ASP A 306 -25.69 9.73 21.43
CA ASP A 306 -25.58 9.79 22.89
C ASP A 306 -26.15 11.08 23.48
N VAL A 307 -26.78 11.91 22.65
CA VAL A 307 -27.44 13.16 23.06
C VAL A 307 -28.50 12.93 24.14
N GLY A 308 -29.28 11.84 24.02
CA GLY A 308 -30.29 11.47 25.03
C GLY A 308 -29.67 11.14 26.39
N PRO A 309 -28.77 10.13 26.48
CA PRO A 309 -28.02 9.82 27.70
C PRO A 309 -27.28 11.02 28.30
N ALA A 310 -26.65 11.85 27.46
CA ALA A 310 -25.95 13.04 27.91
C ALA A 310 -26.91 14.11 28.48
N ALA A 311 -28.07 14.31 27.86
CA ALA A 311 -29.09 15.23 28.37
C ALA A 311 -29.64 14.76 29.73
N MET A 312 -29.87 13.45 29.92
CA MET A 312 -30.20 12.88 31.24
C MET A 312 -29.11 13.11 32.28
N ALA A 313 -27.84 12.88 31.90
CA ALA A 313 -26.70 13.10 32.78
C ALA A 313 -26.57 14.55 33.24
N LEU A 314 -27.02 15.49 32.40
CA LEU A 314 -27.07 16.92 32.67
C LEU A 314 -28.37 17.39 33.34
N GLY A 315 -29.28 16.48 33.70
CA GLY A 315 -30.54 16.81 34.37
C GLY A 315 -31.60 17.44 33.45
N LEU A 316 -31.44 17.34 32.13
CA LEU A 316 -32.39 17.84 31.15
C LEU A 316 -33.51 16.82 30.90
N ASN A 317 -34.75 17.32 30.74
CA ASN A 317 -35.90 16.48 30.40
C ASN A 317 -35.87 16.12 28.91
N ILE A 318 -35.64 14.84 28.62
CA ILE A 318 -35.66 14.32 27.24
C ILE A 318 -36.99 14.55 26.52
N ASP A 319 -38.11 14.51 27.24
CA ASP A 319 -39.44 14.61 26.65
C ASP A 319 -39.73 16.01 26.06
N ASP A 320 -39.00 17.03 26.50
CA ASP A 320 -39.08 18.40 25.99
C ASP A 320 -38.09 18.66 24.83
N MET A 321 -37.19 17.72 24.54
CA MET A 321 -36.18 17.86 23.48
C MET A 321 -36.61 17.15 22.19
N ASP A 322 -36.45 17.83 21.04
CA ASP A 322 -36.61 17.18 19.74
C ASP A 322 -35.37 16.35 19.37
N LEU A 323 -35.30 15.15 19.94
CA LEU A 323 -34.26 14.16 19.62
C LEU A 323 -34.27 13.74 18.14
N THR A 324 -35.35 13.99 17.38
CA THR A 324 -35.45 13.58 15.97
C THR A 324 -34.54 14.41 15.07
N GLN A 325 -34.24 15.66 15.44
CA GLN A 325 -33.30 16.52 14.71
C GLN A 325 -31.87 15.97 14.80
N PHE A 326 -31.46 15.51 15.97
CA PHE A 326 -30.12 14.95 16.21
C PHE A 326 -29.96 13.54 15.63
N MET A 327 -30.99 12.69 15.74
CA MET A 327 -31.01 11.35 15.13
C MET A 327 -30.99 11.38 13.60
N ARG A 328 -31.58 12.41 12.97
CA ARG A 328 -31.50 12.61 11.51
C ARG A 328 -30.11 13.06 11.07
N ALA A 329 -29.46 13.93 11.84
CA ALA A 329 -28.09 14.38 11.58
C ALA A 329 -27.08 13.23 11.66
N GLY A 330 -27.20 12.33 12.65
CA GLY A 330 -26.34 11.15 12.79
C GLY A 330 -26.50 10.09 11.69
N ARG A 331 -27.66 10.05 11.00
CA ARG A 331 -27.93 9.09 9.90
C ARG A 331 -27.54 9.61 8.51
N GLY A 332 -27.18 10.88 8.39
CA GLY A 332 -26.88 11.56 7.12
C GLY A 332 -25.49 11.25 6.54
N GLY A 333 -24.57 10.70 7.32
CA GLY A 333 -23.17 10.47 6.91
C GLY A 333 -22.92 9.20 6.08
N SER A 334 -23.95 8.42 5.72
CA SER A 334 -23.77 7.15 5.01
C SER A 334 -24.85 6.91 3.95
N ARG A 335 -24.90 7.75 2.91
CA ARG A 335 -25.65 7.48 1.66
C ARG A 335 -24.98 8.12 0.43
N GLY A 336 -23.87 7.54 0.01
CA GLY A 336 -23.44 7.52 -1.39
C GLY A 336 -23.69 6.13 -1.98
N GLY A 337 -24.95 5.79 -2.28
CA GLY A 337 -25.33 4.47 -2.79
C GLY A 337 -26.65 4.52 -3.55
N GLN A 338 -26.57 4.23 -4.86
CA GLN A 338 -27.59 4.43 -5.89
C GLN A 338 -28.99 3.89 -5.54
N GLY A 339 -30.00 4.74 -5.73
CA GLY A 339 -31.41 4.37 -5.65
C GLY A 339 -31.90 3.70 -6.93
N PHE A 340 -32.48 2.50 -6.81
CA PHE A 340 -33.37 1.93 -7.81
C PHE A 340 -34.82 2.31 -7.45
N GLY A 341 -35.46 3.06 -8.34
CA GLY A 341 -36.85 3.48 -8.24
C GLY A 341 -37.83 2.35 -8.52
N GLY A 342 -38.86 2.25 -7.68
CA GLY A 342 -40.02 1.37 -7.88
C GLY A 342 -41.03 1.98 -8.86
N GLY A 343 -41.46 1.17 -9.83
CA GLY A 343 -42.59 1.43 -10.71
C GLY A 343 -43.79 0.55 -10.37
N ARG A 344 -44.94 1.21 -10.13
CA ARG A 344 -46.27 0.66 -9.80
C ARG A 344 -46.83 -0.30 -10.86
N GLY A 345 -47.67 -1.24 -10.42
CA GLY A 345 -48.68 -1.91 -11.24
C GLY A 345 -49.49 -2.91 -10.42
N GLY A 346 -50.75 -2.57 -10.12
CA GLY A 346 -51.67 -3.39 -9.33
C GLY A 346 -52.57 -4.30 -10.16
N ASP A 347 -53.05 -5.33 -9.47
CA ASP A 347 -54.35 -6.00 -9.54
C ASP A 347 -54.84 -6.71 -10.82
N ARG A 348 -54.86 -8.05 -10.70
CA ARG A 348 -56.02 -8.97 -10.77
C ARG A 348 -56.20 -9.91 -11.98
N ASP A 349 -56.60 -11.10 -11.57
CA ASP A 349 -57.34 -12.19 -12.21
C ASP A 349 -56.62 -13.20 -13.13
N GLY A 350 -56.50 -14.44 -12.60
CA GLY A 350 -57.45 -15.47 -13.03
C GLY A 350 -56.96 -16.55 -14.01
N ARG A 351 -56.53 -17.68 -13.42
CA ARG A 351 -56.81 -19.09 -13.81
C ARG A 351 -56.30 -19.67 -15.16
N HIS A 352 -55.73 -20.87 -14.99
CA HIS A 352 -55.85 -22.09 -15.82
C HIS A 352 -55.00 -22.24 -17.10
N GLN A 353 -54.09 -23.22 -17.05
CA GLN A 353 -53.70 -24.14 -18.16
C GLN A 353 -54.83 -25.18 -18.38
N PRO A 354 -54.81 -26.07 -19.42
CA PRO A 354 -53.89 -26.22 -20.56
C PRO A 354 -54.59 -26.50 -21.93
N ASP A 355 -53.76 -26.77 -22.95
CA ASP A 355 -53.87 -27.79 -24.01
C ASP A 355 -54.29 -27.49 -25.48
N GLU A 356 -53.43 -28.04 -26.35
CA GLU A 356 -53.60 -28.73 -27.65
C GLU A 356 -54.16 -28.10 -28.96
N THR A 357 -53.38 -28.38 -30.04
CA THR A 357 -53.74 -28.63 -31.47
C THR A 357 -54.13 -27.39 -32.32
N THR A 358 -53.79 -27.21 -33.61
CA THR A 358 -53.47 -28.09 -34.75
C THR A 358 -52.83 -27.26 -35.91
N ALA A 359 -52.07 -27.91 -36.79
CA ALA A 359 -51.51 -27.40 -38.07
C ALA A 359 -52.59 -27.16 -39.17
N PRO A 360 -52.29 -26.73 -40.44
CA PRO A 360 -51.56 -27.55 -41.43
C PRO A 360 -50.78 -26.83 -42.59
N SER A 361 -50.08 -27.67 -43.38
CA SER A 361 -49.69 -27.57 -44.81
C SER A 361 -48.57 -26.59 -45.20
N GLY A 362 -47.58 -26.87 -46.06
CA GLY A 362 -47.19 -27.91 -47.02
C GLY A 362 -45.93 -27.33 -47.74
N ALA A 363 -45.09 -27.98 -48.55
CA ALA A 363 -45.13 -29.22 -49.29
C ALA A 363 -43.71 -29.51 -49.87
N GLY A 364 -43.50 -30.79 -50.21
CA GLY A 364 -42.56 -31.26 -51.25
C GLY A 364 -41.13 -31.53 -50.79
N ASN A 365 -40.48 -32.65 -51.10
CA ASN A 365 -40.81 -33.89 -51.82
C ASN A 365 -39.63 -34.83 -51.45
N ARG A 366 -39.83 -36.02 -50.85
CA ARG A 366 -40.03 -37.34 -51.51
C ARG A 366 -38.97 -37.64 -52.58
N SER A 367 -38.31 -38.78 -52.67
CA SER A 367 -38.28 -40.11 -52.02
C SER A 367 -37.03 -40.78 -52.66
N GLY A 368 -36.32 -41.77 -52.13
CA GLY A 368 -36.65 -42.89 -51.26
C GLY A 368 -35.92 -44.13 -51.80
N ALA A 369 -35.42 -44.97 -50.87
CA ALA A 369 -35.19 -46.42 -51.00
C ALA A 369 -34.03 -46.87 -51.94
N THR A 370 -33.17 -47.87 -51.70
CA THR A 370 -33.16 -49.07 -50.83
C THR A 370 -31.72 -49.64 -50.77
N LEU A 371 -31.34 -50.24 -49.64
CA LEU A 371 -30.52 -51.46 -49.42
C LEU A 371 -29.32 -51.76 -50.37
N ALA A 372 -28.10 -51.74 -49.82
CA ALA A 372 -27.09 -52.82 -49.88
C ALA A 372 -25.76 -52.38 -49.22
N GLU A 373 -25.22 -53.18 -48.28
CA GLU A 373 -23.77 -53.24 -47.99
C GLU A 373 -23.04 -53.91 -49.20
N PRO A 374 -21.70 -53.84 -49.40
CA PRO A 374 -20.67 -53.57 -48.38
C PRO A 374 -19.40 -52.77 -48.84
N ILE A 375 -18.56 -52.44 -47.85
CA ILE A 375 -17.10 -52.13 -47.83
C ILE A 375 -16.46 -51.07 -48.77
N ASN A 376 -15.91 -50.05 -48.09
CA ASN A 376 -14.55 -49.50 -48.18
C ASN A 376 -14.33 -48.08 -48.75
N SER A 377 -13.59 -47.33 -47.94
CA SER A 377 -12.61 -46.28 -48.27
C SER A 377 -13.09 -44.83 -48.42
N GLY A 378 -12.43 -43.95 -47.67
CA GLY A 378 -12.39 -42.50 -47.89
C GLY A 378 -13.18 -41.71 -46.86
N ALA A 379 -12.58 -41.49 -45.68
CA ALA A 379 -13.16 -40.68 -44.62
C ALA A 379 -13.38 -39.23 -45.08
N ASP A 380 -14.61 -38.79 -44.88
CA ASP A 380 -15.09 -37.45 -45.15
C ASP A 380 -14.80 -36.51 -43.97
N THR A 381 -14.87 -35.25 -44.33
CA THR A 381 -14.74 -34.04 -43.55
C THR A 381 -15.71 -33.91 -42.36
N ARG A 382 -15.24 -33.23 -41.31
CA ARG A 382 -15.93 -32.14 -40.58
C ARG A 382 -17.33 -32.42 -39.99
N SER A 383 -17.41 -32.56 -38.67
CA SER A 383 -18.32 -31.76 -37.82
C SER A 383 -18.03 -31.92 -36.32
N GLU A 384 -18.31 -30.84 -35.59
CA GLU A 384 -18.74 -30.79 -34.19
C GLU A 384 -17.82 -31.33 -33.09
N ASN A 385 -17.15 -30.39 -32.41
CA ASN A 385 -16.77 -30.53 -31.02
C ASN A 385 -17.43 -29.39 -30.22
N GLY A 386 -18.51 -29.72 -29.50
CA GLY A 386 -18.68 -29.20 -28.15
C GLY A 386 -17.69 -29.97 -27.28
N GLU A 387 -16.80 -29.26 -26.58
CA GLU A 387 -15.77 -29.91 -25.77
C GLU A 387 -16.00 -29.66 -24.28
N ASP A 388 -16.07 -30.79 -23.58
CA ASP A 388 -16.19 -30.97 -22.15
C ASP A 388 -15.03 -30.33 -21.36
N PRO A 389 -15.26 -29.90 -20.10
CA PRO A 389 -14.23 -29.29 -19.22
C PRO A 389 -13.02 -30.17 -18.86
N GLY A 390 -12.92 -31.39 -19.39
CA GLY A 390 -11.81 -32.32 -19.15
C GLY A 390 -10.64 -32.21 -20.15
N SER A 391 -10.81 -31.58 -21.32
CA SER A 391 -9.79 -31.58 -22.39
C SER A 391 -8.66 -30.55 -22.19
N VAL A 392 -8.91 -29.50 -21.41
CA VAL A 392 -7.92 -28.42 -21.18
C VAL A 392 -6.75 -28.87 -20.29
N MET A 393 -7.01 -29.75 -19.32
CA MET A 393 -5.96 -30.31 -18.45
C MET A 393 -5.07 -31.33 -19.18
N ALA A 394 -5.62 -32.08 -20.12
CA ALA A 394 -4.85 -32.99 -20.97
C ALA A 394 -3.94 -32.23 -21.94
N GLN A 395 -4.42 -31.14 -22.52
CA GLN A 395 -3.62 -30.25 -23.37
C GLN A 395 -2.50 -29.54 -22.58
N LEU A 396 -2.74 -29.17 -21.31
CA LEU A 396 -1.72 -28.59 -20.44
C LEU A 396 -0.62 -29.59 -20.03
N GLN A 397 -0.96 -30.88 -19.85
CA GLN A 397 0.01 -31.93 -19.58
C GLN A 397 0.86 -32.28 -20.81
N GLU A 398 0.29 -32.26 -22.01
CA GLU A 398 1.03 -32.48 -23.26
C GLU A 398 2.00 -31.33 -23.57
N LEU A 399 1.60 -30.08 -23.31
CA LEU A 399 2.47 -28.91 -23.39
C LEU A 399 3.60 -28.95 -22.36
N ARG A 400 3.34 -29.46 -21.15
CA ARG A 400 4.38 -29.64 -20.11
C ARG A 400 5.42 -30.69 -20.52
N ALA A 401 4.97 -31.80 -21.09
CA ALA A 401 5.85 -32.87 -21.57
C ALA A 401 6.76 -32.42 -22.73
N LYS A 402 6.28 -31.54 -23.61
CA LYS A 402 7.07 -30.96 -24.72
C LYS A 402 8.06 -29.86 -24.30
N VAL A 403 7.86 -29.26 -23.12
CA VAL A 403 8.80 -28.31 -22.51
C VAL A 403 9.89 -29.05 -21.73
N GLU A 404 9.58 -30.18 -21.08
CA GLU A 404 10.57 -31.04 -20.43
C GLU A 404 11.47 -31.81 -21.41
N SER A 405 11.01 -32.08 -22.64
CA SER A 405 11.81 -32.72 -23.70
C SER A 405 12.76 -31.77 -24.45
N GLY A 406 12.70 -30.45 -24.18
CA GLY A 406 13.61 -29.46 -24.77
C GLY A 406 13.36 -29.10 -26.24
N GLU A 407 12.21 -29.50 -26.82
CA GLU A 407 11.90 -29.24 -28.24
C GLU A 407 11.36 -27.82 -28.53
N ILE A 408 11.10 -26.99 -27.51
CA ILE A 408 10.47 -25.66 -27.67
C ILE A 408 11.15 -24.62 -26.75
N SER A 409 11.55 -23.47 -27.31
CA SER A 409 12.16 -22.38 -26.53
C SER A 409 11.11 -21.52 -25.80
N GLN A 410 11.44 -21.00 -24.62
CA GLN A 410 10.55 -20.20 -23.76
C GLN A 410 9.93 -18.97 -24.45
N ASP A 411 10.54 -18.45 -25.51
CA ASP A 411 10.03 -17.31 -26.27
C ASP A 411 8.77 -17.63 -27.08
N SER A 412 8.62 -18.87 -27.55
CA SER A 412 7.45 -19.30 -28.30
C SER A 412 6.20 -19.53 -27.42
N MET A 413 6.40 -19.84 -26.13
CA MET A 413 5.33 -19.91 -25.12
C MET A 413 4.68 -18.53 -24.87
N ARG A 414 5.48 -17.45 -24.96
CA ARG A 414 5.02 -16.07 -24.78
C ARG A 414 4.16 -15.60 -25.96
N ALA A 415 4.49 -16.03 -27.18
CA ALA A 415 3.73 -15.70 -28.38
C ALA A 415 2.33 -16.35 -28.39
N VAL A 416 2.20 -17.60 -27.90
CA VAL A 416 0.91 -18.30 -27.82
C VAL A 416 0.04 -17.72 -26.70
N MET A 417 0.62 -17.33 -25.56
CA MET A 417 -0.12 -16.63 -24.50
C MET A 417 -0.60 -15.23 -24.91
N GLN A 418 0.10 -14.57 -25.84
CA GLN A 418 -0.27 -13.25 -26.33
C GLN A 418 -1.47 -13.30 -27.30
N ASP A 419 -1.69 -14.43 -27.97
CA ASP A 419 -2.80 -14.65 -28.91
C ASP A 419 -4.11 -15.09 -28.20
N LEU A 420 -4.01 -15.62 -26.98
CA LEU A 420 -5.17 -15.99 -26.15
C LEU A 420 -5.79 -14.81 -25.36
N GLY A 421 -5.12 -13.66 -25.31
CA GLY A 421 -5.56 -12.47 -24.54
C GLY A 421 -6.25 -11.35 -25.33
N GLY A 422 -6.40 -11.48 -26.65
CA GLY A 422 -6.74 -10.36 -27.54
C GLY A 422 -8.12 -10.43 -28.19
N GLY A 423 -9.21 -10.44 -27.41
CA GLY A 423 -10.58 -10.59 -27.94
C GLY A 423 -11.50 -9.37 -27.76
N ARG A 424 -11.50 -8.47 -28.75
CA ARG A 424 -12.61 -7.56 -29.19
C ARG A 424 -13.33 -6.68 -28.16
N SER A 425 -13.08 -5.36 -28.24
CA SER A 425 -14.07 -4.31 -27.94
C SER A 425 -14.41 -3.52 -29.20
N GLY A 426 -15.72 -3.41 -29.42
CA GLY A 426 -16.37 -3.00 -30.67
C GLY A 426 -16.24 -1.51 -31.00
N ARG A 427 -16.16 -1.27 -32.32
CA ARG A 427 -16.22 0.03 -32.98
C ARG A 427 -17.67 0.57 -32.90
N GLY A 428 -17.95 1.37 -31.88
CA GLY A 428 -19.20 2.13 -31.73
C GLY A 428 -19.03 3.57 -32.23
N ARG A 429 -19.76 3.88 -33.30
CA ARG A 429 -19.83 5.19 -33.98
C ARG A 429 -20.67 6.19 -33.16
N PHE A 430 -20.06 7.28 -32.71
CA PHE A 430 -20.75 8.50 -32.26
C PHE A 430 -19.93 9.69 -32.81
N GLY A 431 -20.47 10.67 -33.54
CA GLY A 431 -21.73 11.35 -33.32
C GLY A 431 -21.40 12.71 -32.73
N ALA A 432 -21.01 13.65 -33.60
CA ALA A 432 -20.67 15.03 -33.22
C ALA A 432 -21.85 15.69 -32.51
N GLY A 433 -21.62 16.16 -31.28
CA GLY A 433 -22.59 16.82 -30.43
C GLY A 433 -21.88 17.79 -29.52
N GLN A 434 -21.66 18.99 -30.04
CA GLN A 434 -21.14 20.16 -29.35
C GLN A 434 -22.06 20.55 -28.18
N ARG A 435 -21.53 20.53 -26.94
CA ARG A 435 -22.06 21.34 -25.84
C ARG A 435 -20.94 21.92 -24.99
N SER A 436 -20.86 23.25 -25.12
CA SER A 436 -20.22 24.21 -24.24
C SER A 436 -20.71 24.07 -22.81
N GLY A 437 -19.80 24.17 -21.85
CA GLY A 437 -20.10 24.19 -20.42
C GLY A 437 -18.82 24.22 -19.60
N GLY A 438 -18.10 25.34 -19.65
CA GLY A 438 -17.09 25.67 -18.66
C GLY A 438 -17.76 25.78 -17.29
N GLY A 439 -17.26 24.99 -16.35
CA GLY A 439 -17.62 25.03 -14.94
C GLY A 439 -16.35 24.74 -14.16
N GLU A 440 -15.64 25.81 -13.83
CA GLU A 440 -14.52 25.86 -12.92
C GLU A 440 -14.93 25.23 -11.58
N VAL A 441 -14.40 24.04 -11.26
CA VAL A 441 -14.52 23.45 -9.93
C VAL A 441 -13.36 23.96 -9.10
N THR A 442 -13.41 25.24 -8.73
CA THR A 442 -12.69 25.74 -7.56
C THR A 442 -13.50 25.35 -6.32
N GLY A 443 -13.33 24.11 -5.89
CA GLY A 443 -13.69 23.68 -4.54
C GLY A 443 -12.42 23.15 -3.90
N ALA A 444 -11.91 23.85 -2.89
CA ALA A 444 -10.97 23.25 -1.95
C ALA A 444 -11.55 21.90 -1.49
N PRO A 445 -10.72 20.86 -1.26
CA PRO A 445 -11.23 19.61 -0.72
C PRO A 445 -12.06 19.94 0.52
N THR A 446 -13.36 19.67 0.48
CA THR A 446 -14.23 19.83 1.65
C THR A 446 -13.73 18.83 2.67
N ARG A 447 -13.01 19.32 3.69
CA ARG A 447 -12.58 18.52 4.84
C ARG A 447 -13.79 17.75 5.37
N ASP A 448 -13.60 16.46 5.63
CA ASP A 448 -14.68 15.53 5.93
C ASP A 448 -15.27 15.85 7.32
N THR A 449 -16.25 16.76 7.36
CA THR A 449 -16.84 17.24 8.62
C THR A 449 -17.89 16.26 9.12
N ARG A 450 -17.80 15.87 10.39
CA ARG A 450 -18.79 15.01 11.06
C ARG A 450 -19.75 15.86 11.89
N SER A 451 -20.99 15.40 12.02
CA SER A 451 -21.97 16.05 12.90
C SER A 451 -21.80 15.53 14.32
N ALA A 452 -21.67 16.44 15.27
CA ALA A 452 -21.66 16.16 16.70
C ALA A 452 -22.57 17.15 17.44
N VAL A 453 -22.75 16.94 18.74
CA VAL A 453 -23.53 17.84 19.59
C VAL A 453 -22.65 18.30 20.74
N VAL A 454 -22.71 19.58 21.06
CA VAL A 454 -22.11 20.16 22.26
C VAL A 454 -23.22 20.79 23.10
N PHE A 455 -23.05 20.81 24.42
CA PHE A 455 -23.98 21.49 25.31
C PHE A 455 -23.41 22.85 25.67
N VAL A 456 -24.06 23.91 25.20
CA VAL A 456 -23.66 25.30 25.46
C VAL A 456 -24.43 25.80 26.68
N MET A 457 -23.73 26.42 27.63
CA MET A 457 -24.35 27.03 28.80
C MET A 457 -25.00 28.36 28.41
N ASN A 458 -26.31 28.46 28.56
CA ASN A 458 -27.04 29.70 28.32
C ASN A 458 -26.98 30.66 29.51
N ALA A 459 -27.45 31.90 29.33
CA ALA A 459 -27.48 32.94 30.36
C ALA A 459 -28.25 32.55 31.64
N ASP A 460 -29.18 31.59 31.54
CA ASP A 460 -29.96 31.06 32.65
C ASP A 460 -29.29 29.85 33.36
N SER A 461 -28.02 29.55 33.05
CA SER A 461 -27.26 28.41 33.60
C SER A 461 -27.87 27.03 33.30
N VAL A 462 -28.65 26.92 32.21
CA VAL A 462 -29.18 25.65 31.68
C VAL A 462 -28.39 25.25 30.43
N PRO A 463 -27.90 23.99 30.34
CA PRO A 463 -27.19 23.52 29.15
C PRO A 463 -28.17 23.26 28.00
N GLU A 464 -27.89 23.81 26.83
CA GLU A 464 -28.67 23.54 25.61
C GLU A 464 -27.87 22.77 24.57
N PRO A 465 -28.41 21.66 24.01
CA PRO A 465 -27.74 20.89 22.98
C PRO A 465 -27.74 21.68 21.66
N ARG A 466 -26.55 21.93 21.13
CA ARG A 466 -26.35 22.58 19.84
C ARG A 466 -25.65 21.62 18.88
N LEU A 467 -26.21 21.46 17.68
CA LEU A 467 -25.60 20.67 16.63
C LEU A 467 -24.38 21.44 16.08
N VAL A 468 -23.24 20.77 16.04
CA VAL A 468 -21.98 21.32 15.54
C VAL A 468 -21.41 20.43 14.44
N GLN A 469 -20.66 21.05 13.53
CA GLN A 469 -19.81 20.31 12.60
C GLN A 469 -18.39 20.28 13.14
N ILE A 470 -17.85 19.09 13.32
CA ILE A 470 -16.48 18.87 13.79
C ILE A 470 -15.58 18.45 12.64
N GLY A 471 -14.34 18.92 12.66
CA GLY A 471 -13.30 18.68 11.66
C GLY A 471 -12.17 17.81 12.21
N LEU A 472 -10.94 18.31 12.11
CA LEU A 472 -9.75 17.65 12.66
C LEU A 472 -9.91 17.37 14.16
N ASN A 473 -9.35 16.26 14.60
CA ASN A 473 -9.34 15.87 16.00
C ASN A 473 -7.94 15.35 16.35
N ASP A 474 -7.34 15.90 17.41
CA ASP A 474 -6.12 15.36 18.01
C ASP A 474 -6.48 14.49 19.25
N TRP A 475 -5.54 14.22 20.14
CA TRP A 475 -5.81 13.43 21.34
C TRP A 475 -6.67 14.16 22.39
N ASP A 476 -6.66 15.49 22.44
CA ASP A 476 -7.25 16.31 23.53
C ASP A 476 -8.36 17.27 23.04
N HIS A 477 -8.22 17.83 21.84
CA HIS A 477 -9.06 18.82 21.23
C HIS A 477 -9.56 18.41 19.83
N THR A 478 -10.79 18.83 19.54
CA THR A 478 -11.39 18.74 18.22
C THR A 478 -11.69 20.14 17.69
N GLN A 479 -11.43 20.33 16.41
CA GLN A 479 -11.84 21.50 15.66
C GLN A 479 -13.37 21.53 15.48
N VAL A 480 -14.01 22.62 15.88
CA VAL A 480 -15.41 22.91 15.53
C VAL A 480 -15.45 23.90 14.35
N VAL A 481 -16.03 23.46 13.24
CA VAL A 481 -16.14 24.26 12.00
C VAL A 481 -17.37 25.16 12.03
N THR A 482 -18.49 24.68 12.57
CA THR A 482 -19.72 25.48 12.71
C THR A 482 -20.48 25.14 13.99
N GLY A 483 -21.14 26.15 14.57
CA GLY A 483 -22.09 26.03 15.68
C GLY A 483 -21.61 26.61 17.02
N VAL A 484 -20.33 26.94 17.19
CA VAL A 484 -19.77 27.50 18.44
C VAL A 484 -18.81 28.64 18.10
N GLN A 485 -18.71 29.62 18.98
CA GLN A 485 -17.79 30.75 18.85
C GLN A 485 -16.80 30.79 20.02
N GLU A 486 -15.69 31.51 19.81
CA GLU A 486 -14.73 31.80 20.87
C GLU A 486 -15.42 32.51 22.04
N GLY A 487 -15.16 32.06 23.28
CA GLY A 487 -15.80 32.55 24.50
C GLY A 487 -17.15 31.90 24.84
N ASP A 488 -17.69 31.00 24.00
CA ASP A 488 -18.82 30.17 24.40
C ASP A 488 -18.39 29.22 25.55
N VAL A 489 -19.26 29.05 26.54
CA VAL A 489 -19.01 28.17 27.69
C VAL A 489 -19.71 26.83 27.44
N LEU A 490 -18.92 25.76 27.26
CA LEU A 490 -19.41 24.42 27.02
C LEU A 490 -19.46 23.61 28.31
N VAL A 491 -20.46 22.73 28.42
CA VAL A 491 -20.58 21.79 29.53
C VAL A 491 -19.96 20.45 29.14
N VAL A 492 -19.01 20.00 29.96
CA VAL A 492 -18.33 18.71 29.83
C VAL A 492 -19.21 17.62 30.46
N VAL A 493 -19.51 16.59 29.67
CA VAL A 493 -20.25 15.43 30.15
C VAL A 493 -19.24 14.33 30.48
N GLY A 494 -19.06 14.04 31.78
CA GLY A 494 -18.12 12.99 32.21
C GLY A 494 -18.50 11.61 31.65
N ALA A 495 -17.53 10.89 31.09
CA ALA A 495 -17.75 9.58 30.45
C ALA A 495 -18.43 8.55 31.39
N ALA A 496 -18.11 8.56 32.68
CA ALA A 496 -18.73 7.69 33.68
C ALA A 496 -20.24 8.00 33.89
N GLN A 497 -20.61 9.28 33.86
CA GLN A 497 -21.97 9.74 34.05
C GLN A 497 -22.82 9.45 32.79
N LEU A 498 -22.21 9.57 31.61
CA LEU A 498 -22.83 9.22 30.34
C LEU A 498 -23.09 7.70 30.23
N MET A 499 -22.13 6.84 30.62
CA MET A 499 -22.32 5.38 30.59
C MET A 499 -23.40 4.90 31.58
N ALA A 500 -23.44 5.46 32.79
CA ALA A 500 -24.47 5.12 33.78
C ALA A 500 -25.88 5.46 33.25
N GLN A 501 -26.02 6.62 32.60
CA GLN A 501 -27.29 7.07 32.01
C GLN A 501 -27.62 6.39 30.68
N GLN A 502 -26.64 5.88 29.93
CA GLN A 502 -26.88 5.14 28.68
C GLN A 502 -27.63 3.83 28.93
N GLN A 503 -27.30 3.09 30.00
CA GLN A 503 -28.03 1.87 30.38
C GLN A 503 -29.47 2.19 30.79
N GLU A 504 -29.65 3.23 31.61
CA GLU A 504 -30.96 3.66 32.07
C GLU A 504 -31.83 4.20 30.91
N PHE A 505 -31.23 4.92 29.97
CA PHE A 505 -31.88 5.39 28.74
C PHE A 505 -32.31 4.21 27.85
N LEU A 506 -31.45 3.20 27.67
CA LEU A 506 -31.78 2.00 26.90
C LEU A 506 -32.94 1.21 27.52
N ASP A 507 -33.00 1.12 28.85
CA ASP A 507 -34.10 0.46 29.56
C ASP A 507 -35.41 1.27 29.49
N ARG A 508 -35.34 2.61 29.54
CA ARG A 508 -36.50 3.48 29.26
C ARG A 508 -36.98 3.39 27.80
N MET A 509 -36.06 3.26 26.85
CA MET A 509 -36.39 3.04 25.44
C MET A 509 -37.01 1.66 25.21
N ARG A 510 -36.49 0.60 25.83
CA ARG A 510 -37.06 -0.76 25.76
C ARG A 510 -38.46 -0.83 26.36
N SER A 511 -38.70 -0.12 27.46
CA SER A 511 -40.04 -0.06 28.08
C SER A 511 -41.04 0.78 27.26
N ARG A 512 -40.59 1.81 26.54
CA ARG A 512 -41.43 2.55 25.57
C ARG A 512 -41.68 1.79 24.26
N MET A 513 -40.72 1.00 23.77
CA MET A 513 -40.85 0.10 22.60
C MET A 513 -41.44 -1.28 22.97
N GLY A 514 -42.30 -1.35 23.99
CA GLY A 514 -42.97 -2.58 24.42
C GLY A 514 -44.01 -3.08 23.42
N GLY A 515 -43.63 -4.08 22.61
CA GLY A 515 -44.55 -4.85 21.77
C GLY A 515 -43.91 -6.12 21.21
N ASN A 516 -44.14 -7.26 21.87
CA ASN A 516 -43.70 -8.60 21.46
C ASN A 516 -44.47 -9.07 20.19
N PRO A 517 -43.83 -9.36 19.04
CA PRO A 517 -44.56 -9.75 17.82
C PRO A 517 -45.03 -11.22 17.79
N PHE A 518 -44.81 -12.00 18.85
CA PHE A 518 -45.16 -13.44 18.91
C PHE A 518 -46.11 -13.79 20.06
N SER A 519 -47.22 -13.07 20.17
CA SER A 519 -48.32 -13.46 21.05
C SER A 519 -49.66 -13.34 20.32
N GLY A 520 -49.85 -14.19 19.32
CA GLY A 520 -51.13 -14.43 18.65
C GLY A 520 -51.71 -15.76 19.12
N GLY A 521 -52.88 -15.70 19.75
CA GLY A 521 -53.47 -16.76 20.57
C GLY A 521 -53.76 -18.09 19.85
N MET A 522 -53.62 -19.16 20.63
CA MET A 522 -54.20 -20.47 20.38
C MET A 522 -55.73 -20.41 20.33
N GLY A 523 -56.29 -20.76 19.17
CA GLY A 523 -57.71 -20.98 18.92
C GLY A 523 -57.94 -22.30 18.17
N ARG A 524 -57.98 -23.38 18.94
CA ARG A 524 -58.56 -24.72 18.71
C ARG A 524 -59.35 -24.96 17.39
N SER A 525 -58.94 -25.94 16.56
CA SER A 525 -59.80 -27.00 15.95
C SER A 525 -59.03 -27.83 14.90
N GLY A 526 -59.21 -29.16 14.90
CA GLY A 526 -59.00 -30.00 13.71
C GLY A 526 -58.07 -31.20 13.91
N GLY A 527 -58.64 -32.40 13.98
CA GLY A 527 -57.90 -33.64 14.25
C GLY A 527 -57.11 -34.21 13.06
N GLY A 528 -56.22 -35.14 13.37
CA GLY A 528 -55.45 -35.93 12.40
C GLY A 528 -54.52 -36.90 13.11
N MET A 529 -54.95 -38.16 13.22
CA MET A 529 -54.09 -39.31 13.57
C MET A 529 -52.86 -39.35 12.66
N PHE A 530 -51.68 -39.77 13.15
CA PHE A 530 -50.88 -40.84 12.55
C PHE A 530 -49.70 -41.24 13.45
N ARG A 531 -49.42 -42.55 13.43
CA ARG A 531 -48.51 -43.35 14.28
C ARG A 531 -47.01 -43.16 13.96
N GLY A 532 -46.20 -43.48 14.97
CA GLY A 532 -44.86 -44.10 14.86
C GLY A 532 -43.74 -43.13 15.22
N ARG A 533 -42.63 -43.52 15.85
CA ARG A 533 -42.07 -44.78 16.34
C ARG A 533 -40.82 -44.34 17.13
N ILE A 534 -40.61 -44.84 18.35
CA ILE A 534 -39.34 -44.72 19.08
C ILE A 534 -38.30 -45.62 18.37
N PRO A 535 -37.03 -45.23 18.30
CA PRO A 535 -36.07 -45.88 19.18
C PRO A 535 -35.03 -44.94 19.81
N GLU A 536 -34.43 -45.53 20.84
CA GLU A 536 -33.37 -45.14 21.78
C GLU A 536 -32.27 -44.17 21.30
#